data_AF-A0A936BRQ7-F1
#
_entry.id   AF-A0A936BRQ7-F1
#
_cell.length_a   1.000
_cell.length_b   1.000
_cell.length_c   1.000
_cell.angle_alpha   90.00
_cell.angle_beta   90.00
_cell.angle_gamma   90.00
#
_symmetry.space_group_name_H-M   'P 1'
#
loop_
_entity.id
_entity.type
_entity.pdbx_description
1 polymer ?
#
loop_
_entity_poly.entity_id
_entity_poly.type
_entity_poly.pdbx_seq_one_letter_code
_entity_poly.pdbx_strand_id
1 'polypeptide(L)'
;MSTTTTWDRPISAQEEGEAFLFFVVFGPVDRAAPLSRSVYRTEKIPETLEIMKYGPDCHPEVLDSFRSGYLWDEVQRKDPELAERIAAQEVCTVIKGSFEDPDSLDYLRDTIGLITYLLDRGGVAV
;
A
#
# COMPACT_ATOMS: atom_id res chain seq x y z
N MET A 1 -14.59 -13.88 -18.87
CA MET A 1 -14.45 -12.65 -18.06
C MET A 1 -14.70 -13.08 -16.62
N SER A 2 -13.67 -13.05 -15.76
CA SER A 2 -13.85 -13.40 -14.35
C SER A 2 -14.28 -12.13 -13.61
N THR A 3 -15.43 -12.15 -12.95
CA THR A 3 -15.93 -11.05 -12.11
C THR A 3 -15.23 -11.10 -10.76
N THR A 4 -14.59 -10.01 -10.32
CA THR A 4 -14.01 -9.95 -8.97
C THR A 4 -15.13 -9.95 -7.93
N THR A 5 -14.97 -10.73 -6.86
CA THR A 5 -15.94 -10.80 -5.76
C THR A 5 -15.94 -9.50 -4.96
N THR A 6 -17.13 -8.92 -4.76
CA THR A 6 -17.34 -7.77 -3.87
C THR A 6 -16.96 -8.11 -2.44
N TRP A 7 -16.25 -7.20 -1.77
CA TRP A 7 -16.00 -7.30 -0.33
C TRP A 7 -17.08 -6.51 0.41
N ASP A 8 -18.02 -7.24 1.01
CA ASP A 8 -19.15 -6.63 1.73
C ASP A 8 -18.67 -5.88 2.98
N ARG A 9 -19.28 -4.71 3.24
CA ARG A 9 -19.13 -3.96 4.50
C ARG A 9 -20.31 -4.31 5.42
N PRO A 10 -20.08 -4.93 6.60
CA PRO A 10 -21.18 -5.23 7.52
C PRO A 10 -21.97 -3.98 7.92
N ILE A 11 -23.29 -4.08 7.96
CA ILE A 11 -24.21 -2.95 8.27
C ILE A 11 -23.92 -2.35 9.67
N SER A 12 -23.44 -3.15 10.62
CA SER A 12 -23.03 -2.68 11.95
C SER A 12 -21.77 -1.80 11.96
N ALA A 13 -21.08 -1.64 10.81
CA ALA A 13 -19.90 -0.80 10.64
C ALA A 13 -20.21 0.51 9.89
N GLN A 14 -21.49 0.81 9.62
CA GLN A 14 -21.96 2.09 9.10
C GLN A 14 -22.03 3.13 10.23
N GLU A 15 -20.87 3.47 10.79
CA GLU A 15 -20.71 4.76 11.44
C GLU A 15 -20.37 5.77 10.35
N GLU A 16 -20.99 6.96 10.38
CA GLU A 16 -20.63 8.08 9.52
C GLU A 16 -19.13 8.35 9.72
N GLY A 17 -18.31 8.11 8.70
CA GLY A 17 -16.87 8.15 8.84
C GLY A 17 -16.13 8.07 7.51
N GLU A 18 -14.98 8.72 7.47
CA GLU A 18 -14.04 8.69 6.35
C GLU A 18 -13.04 7.55 6.61
N ALA A 19 -13.02 6.54 5.73
CA ALA A 19 -12.01 5.51 5.79
C ALA A 19 -10.70 6.05 5.19
N PHE A 20 -9.62 5.99 5.97
CA PHE A 20 -8.31 6.45 5.55
C PHE A 20 -7.37 5.26 5.36
N LEU A 21 -6.73 5.19 4.20
CA LEU A 21 -5.69 4.22 3.86
C LEU A 21 -4.34 4.92 3.76
N PHE A 22 -3.31 4.31 4.34
CA PHE A 22 -1.93 4.77 4.23
C PHE A 22 -0.98 3.58 4.30
N PHE A 23 -0.18 3.39 3.24
CA PHE A 23 0.78 2.30 3.10
C PHE A 23 2.09 2.82 2.51
N VAL A 24 3.20 2.18 2.87
CA VAL A 24 4.53 2.54 2.36
C VAL A 24 5.22 1.29 1.83
N VAL A 25 5.28 1.14 0.52
CA VAL A 25 6.00 0.01 -0.12
C VAL A 25 7.47 0.38 -0.30
N PHE A 26 8.37 -0.26 0.42
CA PHE A 26 9.81 -0.05 0.29
C PHE A 26 10.39 -0.85 -0.86
N GLY A 27 11.28 -0.24 -1.65
CA GLY A 27 12.04 -0.91 -2.71
C GLY A 27 11.78 -0.37 -4.12
N PRO A 28 12.65 -0.71 -5.08
CA PRO A 28 12.63 -0.18 -6.43
C PRO A 28 11.55 -0.88 -7.27
N VAL A 29 10.31 -0.41 -7.15
CA VAL A 29 9.18 -0.99 -7.89
C VAL A 29 9.27 -0.66 -9.38
N ASP A 30 9.28 -1.69 -10.22
CA ASP A 30 9.18 -1.59 -11.69
C ASP A 30 7.72 -1.70 -12.17
N ARG A 31 7.16 -0.55 -12.56
CA ARG A 31 5.78 -0.41 -13.04
C ARG A 31 5.64 -0.48 -14.56
N ALA A 32 6.67 -0.92 -15.29
CA ALA A 32 6.61 -1.05 -16.75
C ALA A 32 5.60 -2.12 -17.22
N ALA A 33 5.42 -3.17 -16.42
CA ALA A 33 4.39 -4.16 -16.67
C ALA A 33 2.98 -3.61 -16.33
N PRO A 34 1.93 -4.04 -17.04
CA PRO A 34 0.57 -3.66 -16.69
C PRO A 34 0.06 -4.43 -15.45
N LEU A 35 -0.74 -3.76 -14.62
CA LEU A 35 -1.45 -4.39 -13.49
C LEU A 35 -2.54 -5.33 -14.01
N SER A 36 -2.39 -6.64 -13.79
CA SER A 36 -3.41 -7.63 -14.16
C SER A 36 -4.53 -7.69 -13.13
N ARG A 37 -5.73 -7.27 -13.54
CA ARG A 37 -6.95 -7.32 -12.72
C ARG A 37 -7.25 -8.70 -12.16
N SER A 38 -7.10 -9.72 -12.99
CA SER A 38 -7.39 -11.11 -12.62
C SER A 38 -6.40 -11.70 -11.61
N VAL A 39 -5.11 -11.37 -11.74
CA VAL A 39 -4.06 -11.88 -10.85
C VAL A 39 -4.16 -11.21 -9.48
N TYR A 40 -4.31 -9.88 -9.48
CA TYR A 40 -4.29 -9.07 -8.26
C TYR A 40 -5.67 -8.78 -7.69
N ARG A 41 -6.73 -9.38 -8.27
CA ARG A 41 -8.13 -9.26 -7.81
C ARG A 41 -8.56 -7.81 -7.61
N THR A 42 -8.19 -6.97 -8.57
CA THR A 42 -8.49 -5.54 -8.58
C THR A 42 -9.35 -5.23 -9.79
N GLU A 43 -10.43 -4.48 -9.61
CA GLU A 43 -11.25 -4.03 -10.74
C GLU A 43 -10.73 -2.71 -11.32
N LYS A 44 -10.36 -1.77 -10.43
CA LYS A 44 -9.73 -0.51 -10.79
C LYS A 44 -8.80 -0.04 -9.69
N ILE A 45 -7.91 0.90 -10.00
CA ILE A 45 -7.25 1.69 -8.95
C ILE A 45 -8.27 2.73 -8.50
N PRO A 46 -8.57 2.84 -7.18
CA PRO A 46 -9.52 3.84 -6.71
C PRO A 46 -9.06 5.26 -7.06
N GLU A 47 -10.00 6.11 -7.49
CA GLU A 47 -9.69 7.44 -8.03
C GLU A 47 -9.16 8.41 -6.97
N THR A 48 -9.55 8.22 -5.70
CA THR A 48 -9.07 9.00 -4.56
C THR A 48 -7.70 8.55 -4.03
N LEU A 49 -7.12 7.49 -4.62
CA LEU A 49 -5.84 6.95 -4.19
C LEU A 49 -4.69 7.76 -4.81
N GLU A 50 -3.91 8.41 -3.98
CA GLU A 50 -2.65 9.06 -4.36
C GLU A 50 -1.50 8.05 -4.27
N ILE A 51 -0.65 8.00 -5.30
CA ILE A 51 0.52 7.12 -5.37
C ILE A 51 1.75 8.00 -5.62
N MET A 52 2.61 8.14 -4.61
CA MET A 52 3.79 8.99 -4.65
C MET A 52 5.05 8.14 -4.54
N LYS A 53 6.07 8.45 -5.34
CA LYS A 53 7.38 7.81 -5.28
C LYS A 53 8.38 8.75 -4.60
N TYR A 54 9.11 8.23 -3.63
CA TYR A 54 10.16 8.93 -2.91
C TYR A 54 11.50 8.21 -3.08
N GLY A 55 12.59 8.95 -3.00
CA GLY A 55 13.94 8.45 -3.21
C GLY A 55 15.01 9.52 -3.11
N PRO A 56 16.27 9.19 -3.43
CA PRO A 56 17.40 10.13 -3.29
C PRO A 56 17.19 11.42 -4.09
N ASP A 57 16.55 11.31 -5.25
CA ASP A 57 16.27 12.44 -6.16
C ASP A 57 14.94 13.15 -5.85
N CYS A 58 14.13 12.63 -4.91
CA CYS A 58 12.79 13.11 -4.63
C CYS A 58 12.43 12.89 -3.15
N HIS A 59 12.76 13.88 -2.32
CA HIS A 59 12.55 13.92 -0.87
C HIS A 59 13.15 12.71 -0.11
N PRO A 60 14.49 12.58 -0.06
CA PRO A 60 15.17 11.49 0.65
C PRO A 60 14.78 11.37 2.13
N GLU A 61 14.46 12.49 2.78
CA GLU A 61 14.07 12.57 4.19
C GLU A 61 12.80 11.77 4.52
N VAL A 62 11.95 11.51 3.52
CA VAL A 62 10.68 10.82 3.71
C VAL A 62 10.90 9.36 4.11
N LEU A 63 11.93 8.69 3.59
CA LEU A 63 12.23 7.30 3.93
C LEU A 63 12.61 7.15 5.40
N ASP A 64 13.46 8.05 5.90
CA ASP A 64 13.91 8.05 7.29
C ASP A 64 12.74 8.27 8.25
N SER A 65 11.76 9.10 7.86
CA SER A 65 10.54 9.32 8.65
C SER A 65 9.76 8.03 8.91
N PHE A 66 9.75 7.08 7.96
CA PHE A 66 9.07 5.78 8.10
C PHE A 66 9.93 4.72 8.80
N ARG A 67 11.21 4.98 9.02
CA ARG A 67 12.18 4.11 9.71
C ARG A 67 12.56 4.68 11.08
N SER A 68 11.60 5.31 11.73
CA SER A 68 11.79 5.93 13.04
C SER A 68 10.56 5.77 13.92
N GLY A 69 10.76 5.90 15.23
CA GLY A 69 9.70 5.82 16.22
C GLY A 69 9.18 4.41 16.47
N TYR A 70 8.11 4.34 17.25
CA TYR A 70 7.65 3.11 17.90
C TYR A 70 7.38 1.93 16.94
N LEU A 71 6.73 2.19 15.79
CA LEU A 71 6.42 1.12 14.83
C LEU A 71 7.70 0.53 14.23
N TRP A 72 8.69 1.37 13.93
CA TRP A 72 9.98 0.91 13.42
C TRP A 72 10.76 0.12 14.48
N ASP A 73 10.80 0.62 15.72
CA ASP A 73 11.46 -0.07 16.83
C ASP A 73 10.86 -1.48 17.04
N GLU A 74 9.53 -1.62 16.90
CA GLU A 74 8.85 -2.91 16.98
C GLU A 74 9.20 -3.85 15.83
N VAL A 75 9.37 -3.35 14.60
CA VAL A 75 9.85 -4.16 13.46
C VAL A 75 11.27 -4.63 13.72
N GLN A 76 12.18 -3.73 14.11
CA GLN A 76 13.57 -4.09 14.45
C GLN A 76 13.65 -5.16 15.54
N ARG A 77 12.75 -5.11 16.53
CA ARG A 77 12.70 -6.07 17.63
C ARG A 77 12.10 -7.42 17.25
N LYS A 78 11.03 -7.43 16.45
CA LYS A 78 10.28 -8.66 16.10
C LYS A 78 10.84 -9.38 14.89
N ASP A 79 11.34 -8.64 13.92
CA ASP A 79 11.89 -9.17 12.66
C ASP A 79 13.10 -8.33 12.21
N PRO A 80 14.28 -8.57 12.82
CA PRO A 80 15.50 -7.85 12.47
C PRO A 80 15.90 -8.01 11.00
N GLU A 81 15.66 -9.18 10.40
CA GLU A 81 16.00 -9.46 9.00
C GLU A 81 15.15 -8.61 8.05
N LEU A 82 13.84 -8.51 8.32
CA LEU A 82 12.97 -7.59 7.58
C LEU A 82 13.40 -6.13 7.77
N ALA A 83 13.77 -5.74 8.99
CA ALA A 83 14.25 -4.39 9.26
C ALA A 83 15.52 -4.07 8.46
N GLU A 84 16.51 -4.97 8.41
CA GLU A 84 17.71 -4.80 7.59
C GLU A 84 17.38 -4.66 6.11
N ARG A 85 16.46 -5.50 5.60
CA ARG A 85 15.99 -5.42 4.21
C ARG A 85 15.31 -4.09 3.90
N ILE A 86 14.48 -3.57 4.82
CA ILE A 86 13.84 -2.26 4.68
C ILE A 86 14.88 -1.14 4.71
N ALA A 87 15.81 -1.16 5.67
CA ALA A 87 16.83 -0.12 5.87
C ALA A 87 17.76 0.00 4.66
N ALA A 88 18.03 -1.10 3.95
CA ALA A 88 18.85 -1.11 2.74
C ALA A 88 18.18 -0.47 1.52
N GLN A 89 16.88 -0.15 1.56
CA GLN A 89 16.21 0.48 0.42
C GLN A 89 16.47 1.99 0.37
N GLU A 90 16.64 2.53 -0.83
CA GLU A 90 16.81 3.98 -1.04
C GLU A 90 15.56 4.64 -1.59
N VAL A 91 14.55 3.86 -1.99
CA VAL A 91 13.31 4.34 -2.56
C VAL A 91 12.09 3.69 -1.92
N CYS A 92 10.97 4.39 -1.89
CA CYS A 92 9.68 3.85 -1.49
C CYS A 92 8.53 4.43 -2.32
N THR A 93 7.39 3.75 -2.28
CA THR A 93 6.13 4.23 -2.85
C THR A 93 5.12 4.36 -1.73
N VAL A 94 4.63 5.59 -1.50
CA VAL A 94 3.54 5.84 -0.55
C VAL A 94 2.22 5.77 -1.31
N ILE A 95 1.28 5.03 -0.73
CA ILE A 95 -0.08 4.90 -1.21
C ILE A 95 -0.98 5.43 -0.11
N LYS A 96 -1.75 6.48 -0.39
CA LYS A 96 -2.73 7.00 0.57
C LYS A 96 -4.04 7.35 -0.10
N GLY A 97 -5.13 7.30 0.64
CA GLY A 97 -6.42 7.68 0.11
C GLY A 97 -7.47 7.79 1.21
N SER A 98 -8.48 8.60 0.92
CA SER A 98 -9.64 8.82 1.76
C SER A 98 -10.90 8.38 1.03
N PHE A 99 -11.81 7.74 1.75
CA PHE A 99 -13.05 7.19 1.22
C PHE A 99 -14.20 7.57 2.14
N GLU A 100 -15.02 8.51 1.70
CA GLU A 100 -16.20 8.96 2.43
C GLU A 100 -17.31 7.91 2.33
N ASP A 101 -17.70 7.39 3.50
CA ASP A 101 -18.77 6.39 3.70
C ASP A 101 -18.97 5.38 2.55
N PRO A 102 -17.97 4.53 2.26
CA PRO A 102 -18.05 3.61 1.13
C PRO A 102 -19.06 2.48 1.40
N ASP A 103 -19.91 2.19 0.41
CA ASP A 103 -20.93 1.13 0.46
C ASP A 103 -20.35 -0.31 0.51
N SER A 104 -19.05 -0.46 0.23
CA SER A 104 -18.34 -1.74 0.23
C SER A 104 -16.86 -1.56 0.60
N LEU A 105 -16.15 -2.66 0.82
CA LEU A 105 -14.70 -2.69 1.03
C LEU A 105 -13.91 -2.92 -0.28
N ASP A 106 -14.54 -2.72 -1.43
CA ASP A 106 -13.89 -2.89 -2.73
C ASP A 106 -12.70 -1.94 -2.92
N TYR A 107 -12.75 -0.73 -2.35
CA TYR A 107 -11.61 0.19 -2.33
C TYR A 107 -10.39 -0.41 -1.63
N LEU A 108 -10.61 -1.13 -0.53
CA LEU A 108 -9.58 -1.81 0.23
C LEU A 108 -9.06 -3.01 -0.57
N ARG A 109 -9.95 -3.85 -1.11
CA ARG A 109 -9.58 -4.98 -1.98
C ARG A 109 -8.66 -4.52 -3.12
N ASP A 110 -9.10 -3.49 -3.84
CA ASP A 110 -8.39 -2.98 -5.00
C ASP A 110 -7.04 -2.35 -4.60
N THR A 111 -6.96 -1.69 -3.45
CA THR A 111 -5.72 -1.14 -2.90
C THR A 111 -4.74 -2.25 -2.49
N ILE A 112 -5.20 -3.32 -1.85
CA ILE A 112 -4.37 -4.49 -1.50
C ILE A 112 -3.87 -5.20 -2.77
N GLY A 113 -4.72 -5.30 -3.80
CA GLY A 113 -4.32 -5.81 -5.10
C GLY A 113 -3.18 -5.01 -5.72
N LEU A 114 -3.27 -3.68 -5.67
CA LEU A 114 -2.19 -2.79 -6.09
C LEU A 114 -0.91 -3.01 -5.27
N ILE A 115 -0.99 -3.06 -3.93
CA ILE A 115 0.18 -3.27 -3.06
C ILE A 115 0.87 -4.59 -3.37
N THR A 116 0.09 -5.66 -3.54
CA THR A 116 0.62 -6.99 -3.86
C THR A 116 1.33 -6.98 -5.21
N TYR A 117 0.77 -6.28 -6.20
CA TYR A 117 1.46 -6.03 -7.47
C TYR A 117 2.78 -5.29 -7.27
N LEU A 118 2.82 -4.23 -6.46
CA LEU A 118 4.07 -3.49 -6.23
C LEU A 118 5.14 -4.37 -5.55
N LEU A 119 4.74 -5.24 -4.63
CA LEU A 119 5.64 -6.22 -3.99
C LEU A 119 6.22 -7.21 -5.02
N ASP A 120 5.38 -7.79 -5.88
CA ASP A 120 5.83 -8.69 -6.97
C ASP A 120 6.76 -8.00 -7.98
N ARG A 121 6.70 -6.67 -8.05
CA ARG A 121 7.49 -5.84 -8.98
C ARG A 121 8.75 -5.23 -8.34
N GLY A 122 9.20 -5.75 -7.22
CA GLY A 122 10.46 -5.33 -6.57
C GLY A 122 10.25 -4.59 -5.25
N GLY A 123 9.02 -4.43 -4.79
CA GLY A 123 8.75 -4.05 -3.41
C GLY A 123 9.21 -5.14 -2.45
N VAL A 124 9.92 -4.75 -1.41
CA VAL A 124 10.59 -5.65 -0.46
C VAL A 124 9.75 -5.83 0.81
N ALA A 125 8.99 -4.79 1.19
CA ALA A 125 8.12 -4.74 2.35
C ALA A 125 7.04 -3.66 2.19
N VAL A 126 5.97 -3.74 2.99
CA VAL A 126 4.90 -2.72 3.13
C VAL A 126 4.61 -2.47 4.60
#